data_AF-A0A2M7PE73-F1
#
_entry.id   AF-A0A2M7PE73-F1
#
_cell.length_a   1.000
_cell.length_b   1.000
_cell.length_c   1.000
_cell.angle_alpha   90.00
_cell.angle_beta   90.00
_cell.angle_gamma   90.00
#
_symmetry.space_group_name_H-M   'P 1'
#
loop_
_entity.id
_entity.type
_entity.pdbx_description
1 polymer ?
#
loop_
_entity_poly.entity_id
_entity_poly.type
_entity_poly.pdbx_seq_one_letter_code
_entity_poly.pdbx_strand_id
1 'polypeptide(L)'
;RTRQQIVNFDRQEKASGYLSKNPAAKQAYEFLKGQLPDQEKKLAALRKNVESMKIGPREKARYGNRFIDLEKSRPDQPEVLAIVEKTKQQANLAARPAAPGPAREQPSYAGWRACATCHQRQADNWEKSRHAGALGTLTAKGQGRNLDCIPCHVTSVLTGNEPEALSLAADLQQVGCEACHGPGKQHIIDPAKWPLTRNPGEEICRRCHRPEHDDGFEFKSKLDRLGCPAGLH
;
A
#
# COMPACT_ATOMS: atom_id res chain seq x y z
N ARG A 1 21.00 -38.91 -20.08
CA ARG A 1 21.47 -39.25 -18.72
C ARG A 1 21.62 -40.77 -18.55
N THR A 2 20.56 -41.57 -18.71
CA THR A 2 20.59 -43.05 -18.64
C THR A 2 21.68 -43.70 -19.50
N ARG A 3 21.76 -43.36 -20.80
CA ARG A 3 22.84 -43.83 -21.70
C ARG A 3 24.25 -43.55 -21.15
N GLN A 4 24.48 -42.36 -20.60
CA GLN A 4 25.78 -41.99 -20.04
C GLN A 4 26.12 -42.81 -18.79
N GLN A 5 25.12 -43.10 -17.94
CA GLN A 5 25.32 -43.92 -16.75
C GLN A 5 25.65 -45.36 -17.12
N ILE A 6 24.99 -45.94 -18.14
CA ILE A 6 25.30 -47.27 -18.67
C ILE A 6 26.74 -47.30 -19.21
N VAL A 7 27.13 -46.32 -20.03
CA VAL A 7 28.51 -46.20 -20.55
C VAL A 7 29.55 -46.10 -19.43
N ASN A 8 29.23 -45.40 -18.34
CA ASN A 8 30.12 -45.30 -17.19
C ASN A 8 30.27 -46.63 -16.46
N PHE A 9 29.16 -47.36 -16.26
CA PHE A 9 29.19 -48.72 -15.69
C PHE A 9 29.97 -49.69 -16.60
N ASP A 10 29.79 -49.65 -17.91
CA ASP A 10 30.53 -50.48 -18.87
C ASP A 10 32.04 -50.21 -18.79
N ARG A 11 32.43 -48.95 -18.63
CA ARG A 11 33.83 -48.55 -18.47
C ARG A 11 34.41 -49.07 -17.15
N GLN A 12 33.66 -48.96 -16.05
CA GLN A 12 34.09 -49.45 -14.74
C GLN A 12 34.18 -50.97 -14.70
N GLU A 13 33.26 -51.68 -15.36
CA GLU A 13 33.33 -53.13 -15.46
C GLU A 13 34.57 -53.58 -16.23
N LYS A 14 34.87 -52.95 -17.37
CA LYS A 14 36.09 -53.24 -18.14
C LYS A 14 37.38 -52.95 -17.37
N ALA A 15 37.40 -51.90 -16.56
CA ALA A 15 38.60 -51.47 -15.85
C ALA A 15 38.89 -52.29 -14.58
N SER A 16 37.87 -52.74 -13.85
CA SER A 16 38.07 -53.34 -12.52
C SER A 16 37.14 -54.50 -12.16
N GLY A 17 36.24 -54.91 -13.06
CA GLY A 17 35.20 -55.91 -12.78
C GLY A 17 34.19 -55.42 -11.74
N TYR A 18 33.90 -54.12 -11.74
CA TYR A 18 33.11 -53.44 -10.70
C TYR A 18 31.70 -54.01 -10.48
N LEU A 19 30.92 -54.24 -11.55
CA LEU A 19 29.58 -54.83 -11.51
C LEU A 19 29.65 -56.29 -11.03
N SER A 20 30.68 -57.03 -11.42
CA SER A 20 30.90 -58.41 -10.94
C SER A 20 31.17 -58.48 -9.44
N LYS A 21 31.82 -57.45 -8.87
CA LYS A 21 32.16 -57.34 -7.44
C LYS A 21 31.09 -56.64 -6.60
N ASN A 22 30.09 -56.00 -7.22
CA ASN A 22 29.11 -55.19 -6.53
C ASN A 22 27.67 -55.49 -7.01
N PRO A 23 26.95 -56.39 -6.30
CA PRO A 23 25.60 -56.81 -6.68
C PRO A 23 24.59 -55.67 -6.79
N ALA A 24 24.69 -54.65 -5.92
CA ALA A 24 23.81 -53.49 -5.97
C ALA A 24 24.06 -52.64 -7.22
N ALA A 25 25.33 -52.45 -7.61
CA ALA A 25 25.68 -51.77 -8.86
C ALA A 25 25.20 -52.54 -10.09
N LYS A 26 25.31 -53.88 -10.08
CA LYS A 26 24.78 -54.74 -11.15
C LYS A 26 23.27 -54.62 -11.29
N GLN A 27 22.53 -54.62 -10.17
CA GLN A 27 21.08 -54.44 -10.19
C GLN A 27 20.68 -53.06 -10.75
N ALA A 28 21.38 -52.00 -10.36
CA ALA A 28 21.16 -50.66 -10.90
C ALA A 28 21.45 -50.58 -12.41
N TYR A 29 22.52 -51.23 -12.87
CA TYR A 29 22.86 -51.31 -14.29
C TYR A 29 21.79 -52.02 -15.12
N GLU A 30 21.31 -53.17 -14.66
CA GLU A 30 20.24 -53.93 -15.34
C GLU A 30 18.93 -53.15 -15.37
N PHE A 31 18.59 -52.45 -14.27
CA PHE A 31 17.43 -51.56 -14.22
C PHE A 31 17.53 -50.44 -15.27
N LEU A 32 18.68 -49.77 -15.37
CA LEU A 32 18.88 -48.71 -16.37
C LEU A 32 18.81 -49.24 -17.80
N LYS A 33 19.36 -50.44 -18.05
CA LYS A 33 19.23 -51.12 -19.35
C LYS A 33 17.80 -51.47 -19.69
N GLY A 34 17.02 -51.98 -18.73
CA GLY A 34 15.61 -52.29 -18.91
C GLY A 34 14.75 -51.06 -19.23
N GLN A 35 15.08 -49.90 -18.63
CA GLN A 35 14.35 -48.66 -18.88
C GLN A 35 14.72 -47.95 -20.19
N LEU A 36 15.91 -48.22 -20.74
CA LEU A 36 16.44 -47.47 -21.88
C LEU A 36 15.55 -47.54 -23.14
N PRO A 37 15.04 -48.72 -23.56
CA PRO A 37 14.20 -48.83 -24.76
C PRO A 37 12.91 -47.99 -24.68
N ASP A 38 12.23 -48.00 -23.53
CA ASP A 38 10.99 -47.24 -23.33
C ASP A 38 11.25 -45.73 -23.33
N GLN A 39 12.36 -45.30 -22.71
CA GLN A 39 12.77 -43.90 -22.74
C GLN A 39 13.12 -43.44 -24.17
N GLU A 40 13.77 -44.29 -24.96
CA GLU A 40 14.09 -44.02 -26.36
C GLU A 40 12.83 -43.94 -27.23
N LYS A 41 11.87 -44.86 -27.03
CA LYS A 41 10.56 -44.83 -27.70
C LYS A 41 9.79 -43.55 -27.36
N LYS A 42 9.78 -43.14 -26.09
CA LYS A 42 9.13 -41.89 -25.64
C LYS A 42 9.81 -40.67 -26.25
N LEU A 43 11.14 -40.64 -26.30
CA LEU A 43 11.89 -39.55 -26.93
C LEU A 43 11.60 -39.46 -28.43
N ALA A 44 11.54 -40.59 -29.13
CA ALA A 44 11.18 -40.63 -30.56
C ALA A 44 9.76 -40.10 -30.81
N ALA A 45 8.79 -40.51 -29.98
CA ALA A 45 7.41 -40.01 -30.07
C ALA A 45 7.33 -38.49 -29.81
N LEU A 46 8.04 -37.99 -28.79
CA LEU A 46 8.10 -36.56 -28.50
C LEU A 46 8.75 -35.75 -29.63
N ARG A 47 9.80 -36.28 -30.27
CA ARG A 47 10.42 -35.65 -31.44
C ARG A 47 9.45 -35.54 -32.61
N LYS A 48 8.75 -36.62 -32.93
CA LYS A 48 7.71 -36.64 -33.98
C LYS A 48 6.60 -35.62 -33.69
N ASN A 49 6.17 -35.52 -32.43
CA ASN A 49 5.18 -34.51 -32.01
C ASN A 49 5.69 -33.08 -32.24
N VAL A 50 6.93 -32.78 -31.83
CA VAL A 50 7.55 -31.46 -32.03
C VAL A 50 7.69 -31.13 -33.52
N GLU A 51 8.11 -32.09 -34.36
CA GLU A 51 8.20 -31.91 -35.81
C GLU A 51 6.83 -31.66 -36.46
N SER A 52 5.78 -32.35 -35.98
CA SER A 52 4.41 -32.19 -36.50
C SER A 52 3.77 -30.85 -36.15
N MET A 53 4.28 -30.13 -35.13
CA MET A 53 3.72 -28.85 -34.68
C MET A 53 3.99 -27.67 -35.63
N LYS A 54 4.70 -27.86 -36.76
CA LYS A 54 5.01 -26.82 -37.76
C LYS A 54 5.46 -25.48 -37.13
N ILE A 55 6.22 -25.56 -36.05
CA ILE A 55 6.76 -24.38 -35.37
C ILE A 55 7.78 -23.80 -36.34
N GLY A 56 7.54 -22.58 -36.84
CA GLY A 56 8.50 -21.83 -37.65
C GLY A 56 9.85 -21.68 -36.95
N PRO A 57 10.87 -21.09 -37.60
CA PRO A 57 12.16 -20.85 -36.96
C PRO A 57 11.93 -20.23 -35.57
N ARG A 58 12.55 -20.82 -34.54
CA ARG A 58 12.44 -20.37 -33.14
C ARG A 58 13.03 -18.95 -33.03
N GLU A 59 12.25 -17.94 -33.40
CA GLU A 59 12.47 -16.60 -32.88
C GLU A 59 12.30 -16.70 -31.37
N LYS A 60 13.38 -16.40 -30.64
CA LYS A 60 13.31 -16.24 -29.20
C LYS A 60 12.15 -15.27 -28.93
N ALA A 61 11.14 -15.69 -28.17
CA ALA A 61 10.06 -14.79 -27.78
C ALA A 61 10.70 -13.55 -27.13
N ARG A 62 10.67 -12.42 -27.83
CA ARG A 62 11.13 -11.14 -27.31
C ARG A 62 9.90 -10.47 -26.73
N TYR A 63 9.91 -10.22 -25.43
CA TYR A 63 8.95 -9.31 -24.83
C TYR A 63 9.61 -7.93 -24.75
N GLY A 64 8.86 -6.91 -25.11
CA GLY A 64 9.21 -5.51 -24.87
C GLY A 64 8.19 -4.95 -23.92
N ASN A 65 8.64 -4.43 -22.78
CA ASN A 65 7.75 -3.74 -21.86
C ASN A 65 7.54 -2.32 -22.38
N ARG A 66 6.29 -1.95 -22.63
CA ARG A 66 5.89 -0.57 -22.87
C ARG A 66 5.01 -0.13 -21.72
N PHE A 67 5.52 0.79 -20.90
CA PHE A 67 4.70 1.46 -19.91
C PHE A 67 3.75 2.41 -20.65
N ILE A 68 2.46 2.23 -20.41
CA ILE A 68 1.41 3.09 -20.93
C ILE A 68 0.80 3.73 -19.69
N ASP A 69 0.91 5.04 -19.57
CA ASP A 69 0.31 5.76 -18.47
C ASP A 69 -1.21 5.57 -18.48
N LEU A 70 -1.78 5.34 -17.31
CA LEU A 70 -3.22 5.16 -17.19
C LEU A 70 -3.91 6.52 -17.38
N GLU A 71 -4.65 6.67 -18.47
CA GLU A 71 -5.48 7.85 -18.70
C GLU A 71 -6.60 7.92 -17.65
N LYS A 72 -6.58 8.97 -16.82
CA LYS A 72 -7.58 9.17 -15.74
C LYS A 72 -9.01 9.40 -16.24
N SER A 73 -9.19 9.67 -17.54
CA SER A 73 -10.51 9.87 -18.17
C SER A 73 -11.20 8.56 -18.59
N ARG A 74 -10.50 7.42 -18.50
CA ARG A 74 -11.09 6.13 -18.86
C ARG A 74 -12.18 5.74 -17.86
N PRO A 75 -13.35 5.28 -18.34
CA PRO A 75 -14.40 4.83 -17.44
C PRO A 75 -13.96 3.59 -16.68
N ASP A 76 -14.40 3.49 -15.42
CA ASP A 76 -14.19 2.31 -14.61
C ASP A 76 -14.91 1.10 -15.22
N GLN A 77 -14.27 -0.08 -15.15
CA GLN A 77 -14.93 -1.32 -15.53
C GLN A 77 -15.98 -1.69 -14.46
N PRO A 78 -17.25 -1.96 -14.84
CA PRO A 78 -18.33 -2.18 -13.88
C PRO A 78 -18.04 -3.27 -12.83
N GLU A 79 -17.38 -4.36 -13.25
CA GLU A 79 -17.04 -5.49 -12.39
C GLU A 79 -16.00 -5.12 -11.32
N VAL A 80 -14.99 -4.34 -11.70
CA VAL A 80 -13.96 -3.83 -10.78
C VAL A 80 -14.55 -2.80 -9.83
N LEU A 81 -15.39 -1.90 -10.35
CA LEU A 81 -16.07 -0.90 -9.55
C LEU A 81 -16.95 -1.55 -8.47
N ALA A 82 -17.68 -2.63 -8.79
CA ALA A 82 -18.48 -3.36 -7.81
C ALA A 82 -17.63 -3.95 -6.67
N ILE A 83 -16.43 -4.45 -6.98
CA ILE A 83 -15.48 -4.93 -5.97
C ILE A 83 -15.02 -3.77 -5.09
N VAL A 84 -14.62 -2.66 -5.69
CA VAL A 84 -14.17 -1.45 -4.98
C VAL A 84 -15.24 -0.93 -4.03
N GLU A 85 -16.48 -0.77 -4.50
CA GLU A 85 -17.59 -0.28 -3.67
C GLU A 85 -17.91 -1.23 -2.51
N LYS A 86 -17.89 -2.54 -2.75
CA LYS A 86 -18.05 -3.54 -1.69
C LYS A 86 -16.94 -3.44 -0.64
N THR A 87 -15.69 -3.27 -1.07
CA THR A 87 -14.55 -3.10 -0.14
C THR A 87 -14.67 -1.82 0.68
N LYS A 88 -15.07 -0.70 0.08
CA LYS A 88 -15.33 0.56 0.81
C LYS A 88 -16.42 0.38 1.88
N GLN A 89 -17.52 -0.29 1.53
CA GLN A 89 -18.59 -0.59 2.49
C GLN A 89 -18.08 -1.44 3.65
N GLN A 90 -17.29 -2.49 3.37
CA GLN A 90 -16.70 -3.34 4.40
C GLN A 90 -15.76 -2.55 5.33
N ALA A 91 -14.90 -1.68 4.77
CA ALA A 91 -14.00 -0.85 5.57
C ALA A 91 -14.77 0.09 6.52
N ASN A 92 -15.83 0.74 6.03
CA ASN A 92 -16.68 1.60 6.87
C ASN A 92 -17.45 0.85 7.95
N LEU A 93 -17.82 -0.42 7.71
CA LEU A 93 -18.54 -1.27 8.66
C LEU A 93 -17.60 -1.88 9.70
N ALA A 94 -16.38 -2.22 9.32
CA ALA A 94 -15.33 -2.70 10.23
C ALA A 94 -15.01 -1.65 11.31
N ALA A 95 -15.15 -0.37 10.95
CA ALA A 95 -15.12 0.78 11.85
C ALA A 95 -16.40 0.85 12.71
N ARG A 96 -16.62 -0.13 13.60
CA ARG A 96 -17.70 -0.08 14.59
C ARG A 96 -17.30 0.88 15.70
N PRO A 97 -18.06 1.95 15.98
CA PRO A 97 -17.87 2.68 17.22
C PRO A 97 -18.28 1.74 18.37
N ALA A 98 -17.59 1.83 19.50
CA ALA A 98 -18.09 1.25 20.74
C ALA A 98 -19.37 2.04 21.13
N ALA A 99 -20.51 1.62 20.56
CA ALA A 99 -21.82 2.27 20.60
C ALA A 99 -21.86 3.69 19.96
N PRO A 100 -23.02 4.12 19.43
CA PRO A 100 -23.25 5.54 19.14
C PRO A 100 -23.28 6.31 20.47
N GLY A 101 -22.14 6.88 20.84
CA GLY A 101 -22.04 7.81 21.95
C GLY A 101 -22.08 9.26 21.45
N PRO A 102 -22.37 10.23 22.33
CA PRO A 102 -22.15 11.64 22.00
C PRO A 102 -20.69 11.86 21.60
N ALA A 103 -20.45 12.90 20.79
CA ALA A 103 -19.10 13.31 20.46
C ALA A 103 -18.28 13.45 21.74
N ARG A 104 -17.11 12.80 21.78
CA ARG A 104 -16.27 12.80 22.97
C ARG A 104 -15.45 14.08 22.98
N GLU A 105 -15.50 14.79 24.09
CA GLU A 105 -14.53 15.85 24.36
C GLU A 105 -13.13 15.26 24.35
N GLN A 106 -12.22 15.96 23.68
CA GLN A 106 -10.81 15.60 23.67
C GLN A 106 -10.09 16.43 24.73
N PRO A 107 -9.57 15.83 25.81
CA PRO A 107 -9.11 16.57 27.00
C PRO A 107 -8.05 17.63 26.73
N SER A 108 -7.20 17.41 25.72
CA SER A 108 -6.09 18.30 25.37
C SER A 108 -6.36 19.22 24.17
N TYR A 109 -7.45 19.01 23.44
CA TYR A 109 -7.76 19.75 22.22
C TYR A 109 -8.87 20.76 22.47
N ALA A 110 -8.76 21.92 21.82
CA ALA A 110 -9.71 23.03 21.93
C ALA A 110 -10.71 23.07 20.77
N GLY A 111 -10.34 22.56 19.59
CA GLY A 111 -11.11 22.72 18.36
C GLY A 111 -10.84 24.06 17.67
N TRP A 112 -10.95 24.08 16.34
CA TRP A 112 -10.59 25.25 15.55
C TRP A 112 -11.40 26.52 15.86
N ARG A 113 -12.67 26.38 16.29
CA ARG A 113 -13.53 27.52 16.63
C ARG A 113 -13.00 28.29 17.84
N ALA A 114 -12.41 27.59 18.82
CA ALA A 114 -11.75 28.21 19.95
C ALA A 114 -10.50 28.98 19.53
N CYS A 115 -9.79 28.54 18.48
CA CYS A 115 -8.67 29.29 17.92
C CYS A 115 -9.15 30.59 17.24
N ALA A 116 -10.29 30.54 16.53
CA ALA A 116 -10.84 31.66 15.78
C ALA A 116 -11.20 32.87 16.66
N THR A 117 -11.52 32.65 17.95
CA THR A 117 -11.86 33.75 18.88
C THR A 117 -10.73 34.77 19.04
N CYS A 118 -9.47 34.33 18.96
CA CYS A 118 -8.28 35.18 19.05
C CYS A 118 -7.54 35.31 17.71
N HIS A 119 -7.68 34.33 16.82
CA HIS A 119 -6.95 34.23 15.54
C HIS A 119 -7.89 34.17 14.33
N GLN A 120 -8.89 35.07 14.29
CA GLN A 120 -9.92 35.09 13.24
C GLN A 120 -9.32 35.14 11.82
N ARG A 121 -8.33 36.01 11.58
CA ARG A 121 -7.70 36.14 10.25
C ARG A 121 -7.05 34.84 9.78
N GLN A 122 -6.41 34.10 10.69
CA GLN A 122 -5.80 32.81 10.40
C GLN A 122 -6.88 31.76 10.12
N ALA A 123 -7.96 31.75 10.91
CA ALA A 123 -9.10 30.87 10.70
C ALA A 123 -9.76 31.10 9.33
N ASP A 124 -10.02 32.36 8.96
CA ASP A 124 -10.63 32.73 7.67
C ASP A 124 -9.81 32.25 6.45
N ASN A 125 -8.48 32.22 6.59
CA ASN A 125 -7.59 31.72 5.54
C ASN A 125 -7.58 30.18 5.52
N TRP A 126 -7.48 29.55 6.70
CA TRP A 126 -7.51 28.11 6.83
C TRP A 126 -8.82 27.49 6.33
N GLU A 127 -9.97 28.11 6.59
CA GLU A 127 -11.29 27.62 6.15
C GLU A 127 -11.40 27.48 4.62
N LYS A 128 -10.67 28.31 3.88
CA LYS A 128 -10.63 28.27 2.40
C LYS A 128 -9.71 27.16 1.86
N SER A 129 -8.92 26.53 2.74
CA SER A 129 -8.00 25.47 2.36
C SER A 129 -8.71 24.12 2.21
N ARG A 130 -8.06 23.19 1.51
CA ARG A 130 -8.56 21.81 1.42
C ARG A 130 -8.55 21.06 2.75
N HIS A 131 -7.74 21.50 3.71
CA HIS A 131 -7.65 20.89 5.04
C HIS A 131 -8.94 21.07 5.85
N ALA A 132 -9.62 22.22 5.72
CA ALA A 132 -10.90 22.46 6.38
C ALA A 132 -12.03 21.54 5.86
N GLY A 133 -11.97 21.13 4.59
CA GLY A 133 -12.93 20.22 3.96
C GLY A 133 -12.48 18.75 3.90
N ALA A 134 -11.40 18.38 4.59
CA ALA A 134 -10.73 17.09 4.37
C ALA A 134 -11.66 15.89 4.56
N LEU A 135 -12.38 15.77 5.68
CA LEU A 135 -13.29 14.66 5.94
C LEU A 135 -14.47 14.60 4.94
N GLY A 136 -14.93 15.76 4.47
CA GLY A 136 -15.97 15.85 3.45
C GLY A 136 -15.59 15.12 2.16
N THR A 137 -14.30 15.18 1.78
CA THR A 137 -13.81 14.46 0.58
C THR A 137 -13.87 12.94 0.72
N LEU A 138 -13.69 12.40 1.92
CA LEU A 138 -13.85 10.96 2.18
C LEU A 138 -15.33 10.58 2.19
N THR A 139 -16.16 11.38 2.85
CA THR A 139 -17.60 11.15 2.94
C THR A 139 -18.25 11.10 1.55
N ALA A 140 -17.90 12.03 0.67
CA ALA A 140 -18.36 12.06 -0.72
C ALA A 140 -17.96 10.81 -1.53
N LYS A 141 -16.89 10.12 -1.13
CA LYS A 141 -16.39 8.88 -1.75
C LYS A 141 -16.83 7.61 -1.04
N GLY A 142 -17.73 7.71 -0.06
CA GLY A 142 -18.17 6.57 0.75
C GLY A 142 -17.04 6.00 1.60
N GLN A 143 -16.14 6.82 2.13
CA GLN A 143 -15.00 6.43 2.97
C GLN A 143 -14.88 7.24 4.26
N GLY A 144 -15.91 8.00 4.64
CA GLY A 144 -15.89 8.86 5.83
C GLY A 144 -15.73 8.12 7.17
N ARG A 145 -15.75 6.78 7.15
CA ARG A 145 -15.53 5.93 8.33
C ARG A 145 -14.33 5.00 8.16
N ASN A 146 -13.55 5.13 7.09
CA ASN A 146 -12.41 4.26 6.83
C ASN A 146 -11.25 4.65 7.77
N LEU A 147 -10.90 3.76 8.70
CA LEU A 147 -9.86 3.99 9.69
C LEU A 147 -8.46 4.12 9.06
N ASP A 148 -8.24 3.57 7.87
CA ASP A 148 -6.99 3.78 7.12
C ASP A 148 -6.87 5.23 6.59
N CYS A 149 -8.00 5.93 6.43
CA CYS A 149 -8.06 7.26 5.83
C CYS A 149 -8.22 8.38 6.86
N ILE A 150 -9.00 8.12 7.91
CA ILE A 150 -9.33 9.12 8.93
C ILE A 150 -8.12 9.80 9.58
N PRO A 151 -7.01 9.11 9.91
CA PRO A 151 -5.85 9.74 10.54
C PRO A 151 -5.27 10.93 9.77
N CYS A 152 -5.47 11.00 8.46
CA CYS A 152 -5.00 12.10 7.61
C CYS A 152 -6.09 13.15 7.30
N HIS A 153 -7.34 12.94 7.74
CA HIS A 153 -8.51 13.73 7.34
C HIS A 153 -9.25 14.40 8.50
N VAL A 154 -8.78 14.24 9.74
CA VAL A 154 -9.33 14.85 10.96
C VAL A 154 -8.24 15.47 11.83
N THR A 155 -8.64 16.20 12.88
CA THR A 155 -7.74 16.85 13.84
C THR A 155 -7.57 15.88 15.00
N SER A 156 -6.63 14.95 14.85
CA SER A 156 -6.23 14.08 15.95
C SER A 156 -4.88 13.44 15.62
N VAL A 157 -3.95 13.50 16.57
CA VAL A 157 -2.80 12.61 16.58
C VAL A 157 -3.30 11.26 17.09
N LEU A 158 -3.83 10.43 16.19
CA LEU A 158 -4.28 9.07 16.51
C LEU A 158 -3.07 8.18 16.79
N THR A 159 -2.51 8.27 18.00
CA THR A 159 -1.71 7.18 18.56
C THR A 159 -2.63 6.30 19.40
N GLY A 160 -3.15 5.23 18.80
CA GLY A 160 -3.59 4.04 19.54
C GLY A 160 -5.08 3.74 19.64
N ASN A 161 -5.99 4.68 19.35
CA ASN A 161 -7.44 4.46 19.53
C ASN A 161 -8.27 4.83 18.29
N GLU A 162 -8.26 3.96 17.28
CA GLU A 162 -9.02 4.16 16.05
C GLU A 162 -10.55 4.36 16.21
N PRO A 163 -11.25 3.73 17.18
CA PRO A 163 -12.69 3.94 17.36
C PRO A 163 -13.08 5.38 17.76
N GLU A 164 -12.16 6.11 18.40
CA GLU A 164 -12.41 7.47 18.89
C GLU A 164 -12.37 8.51 17.77
N ALA A 165 -11.66 8.21 16.69
CA ALA A 165 -11.57 9.05 15.50
C ALA A 165 -12.94 9.28 14.83
N LEU A 166 -13.87 8.34 15.03
CA LEU A 166 -15.24 8.39 14.49
C LEU A 166 -16.22 9.16 15.38
N SER A 167 -15.81 9.52 16.59
CA SER A 167 -16.66 10.18 17.60
C SER A 167 -16.09 11.53 18.03
N LEU A 168 -15.29 12.15 17.16
CA LEU A 168 -14.73 13.48 17.40
C LEU A 168 -15.83 14.55 17.41
N ALA A 169 -15.65 15.57 18.24
CA ALA A 169 -16.43 16.81 18.15
C ALA A 169 -16.37 17.37 16.73
N ALA A 170 -17.45 18.04 16.28
CA ALA A 170 -17.53 18.60 14.94
C ALA A 170 -16.35 19.54 14.62
N ASP A 171 -15.80 20.21 15.65
CA ASP A 171 -14.66 21.12 15.56
C ASP A 171 -13.32 20.41 15.39
N LEU A 172 -13.30 19.08 15.34
CA LEU A 172 -12.11 18.25 15.13
C LEU A 172 -12.26 17.33 13.91
N GLN A 173 -13.38 17.39 13.19
CA GLN A 173 -13.69 16.55 12.01
C GLN A 173 -13.12 17.10 10.68
N GLN A 174 -11.90 17.62 10.73
CA GLN A 174 -11.18 18.19 9.58
C GLN A 174 -9.69 18.28 9.92
N VAL A 175 -8.81 18.60 8.98
CA VAL A 175 -7.40 18.89 9.32
C VAL A 175 -7.31 20.33 9.83
N GLY A 176 -7.45 20.52 11.14
CA GLY A 176 -7.58 21.80 11.83
C GLY A 176 -6.25 22.37 12.32
N CYS A 177 -6.32 23.51 13.02
CA CYS A 177 -5.16 24.24 13.54
C CYS A 177 -4.23 23.32 14.36
N GLU A 178 -4.83 22.51 15.22
CA GLU A 178 -4.13 21.66 16.18
C GLU A 178 -3.47 20.43 15.52
N ALA A 179 -3.79 20.13 14.25
CA ALA A 179 -3.10 19.08 13.48
C ALA A 179 -1.65 19.48 13.14
N CYS A 180 -1.37 20.79 13.06
CA CYS A 180 -0.03 21.32 12.78
C CYS A 180 0.60 21.98 14.02
N HIS A 181 -0.18 22.75 14.77
CA HIS A 181 0.30 23.55 15.90
C HIS A 181 0.31 22.79 17.24
N GLY A 182 -0.31 21.61 17.30
CA GLY A 182 -0.45 20.79 18.50
C GLY A 182 -1.70 21.10 19.34
N PRO A 183 -1.96 20.34 20.42
CA PRO A 183 -3.16 20.47 21.24
C PRO A 183 -3.21 21.82 21.97
N GLY A 184 -4.28 22.59 21.78
CA GLY A 184 -4.39 23.99 22.19
C GLY A 184 -5.18 24.27 23.47
N LYS A 185 -5.68 23.25 24.18
CA LYS A 185 -6.58 23.47 25.34
C LYS A 185 -5.93 24.25 26.49
N GLN A 186 -4.63 24.08 26.74
CA GLN A 186 -3.91 24.91 27.72
C GLN A 186 -3.56 26.29 27.17
N HIS A 187 -3.28 26.38 25.87
CA HIS A 187 -2.96 27.62 25.18
C HIS A 187 -4.11 28.64 25.25
N ILE A 188 -5.36 28.20 25.08
CA ILE A 188 -6.53 29.11 25.17
C ILE A 188 -6.76 29.67 26.59
N ILE A 189 -6.21 29.02 27.63
CA ILE A 189 -6.34 29.47 29.02
C ILE A 189 -5.25 30.49 29.36
N ASP A 190 -4.01 30.19 29.00
CA ASP A 190 -2.85 31.05 29.27
C ASP A 190 -1.84 30.94 28.11
N PRO A 191 -2.01 31.77 27.05
CA PRO A 191 -1.18 31.71 25.85
C PRO A 191 0.30 32.01 26.11
N ALA A 192 0.60 32.82 27.13
CA ALA A 192 1.96 33.22 27.48
C ALA A 192 2.71 32.08 28.17
N LYS A 193 2.01 31.34 29.05
CA LYS A 193 2.58 30.18 29.73
C LYS A 193 2.65 28.93 28.85
N TRP A 194 1.70 28.76 27.94
CA TRP A 194 1.58 27.58 27.08
C TRP A 194 1.60 27.97 25.60
N PRO A 195 2.75 28.39 25.06
CA PRO A 195 2.87 28.73 23.65
C PRO A 195 2.75 27.48 22.77
N LEU A 196 2.13 27.62 21.60
CA LEU A 196 2.12 26.60 20.54
C LEU A 196 3.20 26.88 19.50
N THR A 197 3.58 25.83 18.76
CA THR A 197 4.55 25.95 17.66
C THR A 197 3.99 26.85 16.57
N ARG A 198 4.49 28.08 16.43
CA ARG A 198 4.02 29.05 15.42
C ARG A 198 4.31 28.60 13.98
N ASN A 199 5.48 28.00 13.75
CA ASN A 199 5.92 27.51 12.44
C ASN A 199 6.25 26.01 12.52
N PRO A 200 5.28 25.13 12.25
CA PRO A 200 5.51 23.69 12.20
C PRO A 200 6.53 23.33 11.12
N GLY A 201 7.41 22.37 11.40
CA GLY A 201 8.38 21.90 10.42
C GLY A 201 7.74 20.98 9.38
N GLU A 202 8.48 20.70 8.30
CA GLU A 202 8.01 19.87 7.18
C GLU A 202 7.58 18.45 7.61
N GLU A 203 8.14 17.94 8.70
CA GLU A 203 7.83 16.62 9.26
C GLU A 203 6.35 16.46 9.58
N ILE A 204 5.66 17.53 9.97
CA ILE A 204 4.23 17.47 10.30
C ILE A 204 3.39 17.17 9.05
N CYS A 205 3.77 17.77 7.92
CA CYS A 205 3.08 17.60 6.65
C CYS A 205 3.30 16.19 6.11
N ARG A 206 4.53 15.67 6.24
CA ARG A 206 4.93 14.34 5.76
C ARG A 206 4.33 13.18 6.54
N ARG A 207 3.65 13.43 7.67
CA ARG A 207 2.86 12.39 8.33
C ARG A 207 1.77 11.85 7.42
N CYS A 208 1.14 12.74 6.64
CA CYS A 208 0.04 12.43 5.73
C CYS A 208 0.48 12.50 4.25
N HIS A 209 1.29 13.49 3.89
CA HIS A 209 1.79 13.67 2.53
C HIS A 209 3.05 12.81 2.29
N ARG A 210 2.81 11.53 2.00
CA ARG A 210 3.83 10.55 1.61
C ARG A 210 3.68 10.19 0.13
N PRO A 211 4.71 9.65 -0.54
CA PRO A 211 4.62 9.27 -1.95
C PRO A 211 3.43 8.35 -2.27
N GLU A 212 3.00 7.53 -1.32
CA GLU A 212 1.84 6.63 -1.47
C GLU A 212 0.49 7.36 -1.49
N HIS A 213 0.43 8.61 -1.03
CA HIS A 213 -0.81 9.39 -0.84
C HIS A 213 -0.83 10.71 -1.61
N ASP A 214 0.33 11.34 -1.84
CA ASP A 214 0.53 12.58 -2.60
C ASP A 214 1.88 12.52 -3.34
N ASP A 215 1.92 11.74 -4.41
CA ASP A 215 3.05 11.67 -5.33
C ASP A 215 3.22 13.03 -6.03
N GLY A 216 4.25 13.79 -5.63
CA GLY A 216 4.48 15.18 -6.04
C GLY A 216 4.22 16.24 -4.96
N PHE A 217 4.11 15.86 -3.69
CA PHE A 217 4.10 16.81 -2.58
C PHE A 217 5.41 17.64 -2.53
N GLU A 218 5.28 18.96 -2.67
CA GLU A 218 6.37 19.93 -2.58
C GLU A 218 6.07 20.89 -1.44
N PHE A 219 6.80 20.77 -0.33
CA PHE A 219 6.46 21.40 0.95
C PHE A 219 6.29 22.91 0.84
N LYS A 220 7.25 23.60 0.23
CA LYS A 220 7.25 25.05 0.13
C LYS A 220 6.05 25.54 -0.69
N SER A 221 5.83 24.95 -1.87
CA SER A 221 4.71 25.33 -2.74
C SER A 221 3.34 25.08 -2.10
N LYS A 222 3.19 24.00 -1.33
CA LYS A 222 1.93 23.66 -0.68
C LYS A 222 1.67 24.51 0.57
N LEU A 223 2.72 24.83 1.33
CA LEU A 223 2.64 25.74 2.49
C LEU A 223 2.19 27.14 2.07
N ASP A 224 2.73 27.68 0.96
CA ASP A 224 2.33 28.98 0.44
C ASP A 224 0.82 29.03 0.11
N ARG A 225 0.26 27.92 -0.39
CA ARG A 225 -1.18 27.79 -0.72
C ARG A 225 -2.09 27.69 0.49
N LEU A 226 -1.58 27.27 1.65
CA LEU A 226 -2.35 27.27 2.90
C LEU A 226 -2.63 28.71 3.36
N GLY A 227 -1.90 29.70 2.84
CA GLY A 227 -2.19 31.10 3.07
C GLY A 227 -2.11 31.49 4.55
N CYS A 228 -1.34 30.74 5.35
CA CYS A 228 -1.08 31.10 6.73
C CYS A 228 -0.36 32.46 6.70
N PRO A 229 -0.99 33.55 7.18
CA PRO A 229 -0.42 34.87 7.03
C PRO A 229 0.89 34.93 7.80
N ALA A 230 2.02 34.89 7.08
CA ALA A 230 3.32 35.10 7.67
C ALA A 230 3.35 36.51 8.28
N GLY A 231 3.71 36.62 9.55
CA GLY A 231 4.05 37.89 10.16
C GLY A 231 2.88 38.72 10.69
N LEU A 232 2.23 38.25 11.75
CA LEU A 232 1.86 39.17 12.83
C LEU A 232 2.70 38.78 14.04
N HIS A 233 3.59 39.70 14.41
CA HIS A 233 4.51 39.59 15.53
C HIS A 233 3.74 39.29 16.82
#